data_AF-A0A117MF84-F1
#
_entry.id   AF-A0A117MF84-F1
#
_cell.length_a   1.000
_cell.length_b   1.000
_cell.length_c   1.000
_cell.angle_alpha   90.00
_cell.angle_beta   90.00
_cell.angle_gamma   90.00
#
_symmetry.space_group_name_H-M   'P 1'
#
loop_
_entity.id
_entity.type
_entity.pdbx_description
1 polymer ?
#
loop_
_entity_poly.entity_id
_entity_poly.type
_entity_poly.pdbx_seq_one_letter_code
_entity_poly.pdbx_strand_id
1 'polypeptide(L)'
;MKKFRSLKNDEAVSPVVGEMLMLSLVLILVSVMAVSAFNLIPGDREPQVSVIMAHSSDSVSLYHKGGDWIQVSELSVRIRNQTHD
;
A
#
# COMPACT_ATOMS: atom_id res chain seq x y z
N MET A 1 63.39 4.21 -35.42
CA MET A 1 61.94 4.52 -35.49
C MET A 1 61.21 3.65 -34.47
N LYS A 2 60.48 4.24 -33.51
CA LYS A 2 59.84 3.53 -32.38
C LYS A 2 58.52 2.93 -32.85
N LYS A 3 58.35 1.61 -32.66
CA LYS A 3 57.14 0.86 -33.03
C LYS A 3 56.11 0.98 -31.91
N PHE A 4 55.00 1.68 -32.16
CA PHE A 4 53.88 1.74 -31.22
C PHE A 4 53.19 0.38 -31.15
N ARG A 5 53.17 -0.22 -29.95
CA ARG A 5 52.40 -1.44 -29.67
C ARG A 5 50.96 -1.02 -29.37
N SER A 6 50.02 -1.54 -30.15
CA SER A 6 48.59 -1.48 -29.86
C SER A 6 48.29 -2.39 -28.66
N LEU A 7 47.92 -1.81 -27.52
CA LEU A 7 47.48 -2.53 -26.32
C LEU A 7 45.99 -2.84 -26.51
N LYS A 8 45.68 -4.11 -26.78
CA LYS A 8 44.31 -4.59 -26.93
C LYS A 8 43.72 -4.78 -25.52
N ASN A 9 42.92 -3.81 -25.06
CA ASN A 9 42.36 -3.73 -23.70
C ASN A 9 41.14 -4.64 -23.49
N ASP A 10 41.15 -5.88 -23.97
CA ASP A 10 40.01 -6.81 -23.84
C ASP A 10 40.02 -7.59 -22.51
N GLU A 11 41.08 -7.49 -21.70
CA GLU A 11 41.24 -8.29 -20.47
C GLU A 11 40.36 -7.84 -19.29
N ALA A 12 39.83 -6.61 -19.34
CA ALA A 12 39.03 -6.04 -18.24
C ALA A 12 37.51 -6.09 -18.44
N VAL A 13 37.02 -6.52 -19.61
CA VAL A 13 35.56 -6.54 -19.91
C VAL A 13 34.85 -7.74 -19.28
N SER A 14 35.50 -8.90 -19.12
CA SER A 14 34.87 -10.09 -18.53
C SER A 14 34.47 -9.90 -17.04
N PRO A 15 35.35 -9.33 -16.18
CA PRO A 15 34.97 -9.02 -14.79
C PRO A 15 33.80 -8.04 -14.69
N VAL A 16 33.83 -6.97 -15.48
CA VAL A 16 32.80 -5.91 -15.43
C VAL A 16 31.45 -6.41 -15.94
N VAL A 17 31.43 -7.20 -17.01
CA VAL A 17 30.20 -7.78 -17.54
C VAL A 17 29.60 -8.79 -16.55
N GLY A 18 30.44 -9.60 -15.89
CA GLY A 18 29.99 -10.53 -14.85
C GLY A 18 29.36 -9.80 -13.66
N GLU A 19 29.98 -8.71 -13.21
CA GLU A 19 29.46 -7.89 -12.12
C GLU A 19 28.13 -7.24 -12.47
N MET A 20 28.04 -6.61 -13.65
CA MET A 20 26.80 -5.97 -14.12
C MET A 20 25.67 -6.99 -14.28
N LEU A 21 25.97 -8.21 -14.71
CA LEU A 21 24.99 -9.30 -14.83
C LEU A 21 24.50 -9.76 -13.46
N MET A 22 25.38 -9.92 -12.48
CA MET A 22 25.01 -10.27 -11.11
C MET A 22 24.12 -9.19 -10.48
N LEU A 23 24.50 -7.91 -10.60
CA LEU A 23 23.72 -6.79 -10.11
C LEU A 23 22.33 -6.74 -10.74
N SER A 24 22.26 -6.94 -12.07
CA SER A 24 20.98 -6.96 -12.79
C SER A 24 20.06 -8.06 -12.27
N LEU A 25 20.58 -9.28 -12.06
CA LEU A 25 19.81 -10.40 -11.54
C LEU A 25 19.29 -10.13 -10.13
N VAL A 26 20.14 -9.60 -9.25
CA VAL A 26 19.75 -9.24 -7.88
C VAL A 26 18.67 -8.14 -7.89
N LEU A 27 18.83 -7.11 -8.72
CA LEU A 27 17.85 -6.02 -8.82
C LEU A 27 16.49 -6.52 -9.31
N ILE A 28 16.46 -7.41 -10.31
CA ILE A 28 15.21 -8.03 -10.77
C ILE A 28 14.57 -8.84 -9.64
N LEU A 29 15.35 -9.67 -8.95
CA LEU A 29 14.84 -10.50 -7.85
C LEU A 29 14.28 -9.65 -6.70
N VAL A 30 15.03 -8.64 -6.24
CA VAL A 30 14.59 -7.71 -5.19
C VAL A 30 13.34 -6.94 -5.62
N SER A 31 13.26 -6.50 -6.87
CA SER A 31 12.11 -5.75 -7.38
C SER A 31 10.83 -6.58 -7.36
N VAL A 32 10.91 -7.83 -7.84
CA VAL A 32 9.75 -8.74 -7.83
C VAL A 32 9.34 -9.05 -6.39
N MET A 33 10.30 -9.32 -5.50
CA MET A 33 10.00 -9.56 -4.08
C MET A 33 9.36 -8.34 -3.41
N ALA A 34 9.82 -7.12 -3.71
CA ALA A 34 9.24 -5.89 -3.16
C ALA A 34 7.79 -5.71 -3.61
N VAL A 35 7.49 -5.88 -4.89
CA VAL A 35 6.11 -5.80 -5.41
C VAL A 35 5.21 -6.87 -4.77
N SER A 36 5.71 -8.10 -4.63
CA SER A 36 4.99 -9.16 -3.93
C SER A 36 4.71 -8.81 -2.47
N ALA A 37 5.68 -8.20 -1.77
CA ALA A 37 5.52 -7.77 -0.38
C ALA A 37 4.50 -6.62 -0.25
N PHE A 38 4.49 -5.66 -1.18
CA PHE A 38 3.50 -4.58 -1.19
C PHE A 38 2.07 -5.10 -1.34
N ASN A 39 1.86 -6.16 -2.11
CA ASN A 39 0.53 -6.80 -2.23
C ASN A 39 0.05 -7.49 -0.95
N LEU A 40 0.94 -7.74 0.02
CA LEU A 40 0.58 -8.30 1.32
C LEU A 40 0.25 -7.22 2.35
N ILE A 41 0.56 -5.96 2.05
CA ILE A 41 0.16 -4.85 2.92
C ILE A 41 -1.37 -4.73 2.77
N PRO A 42 -2.15 -4.88 3.86
CA PRO A 42 -3.57 -4.67 3.79
C PRO A 42 -3.86 -3.28 3.23
N GLY A 43 -4.85 -3.18 2.35
CA GLY A 43 -5.36 -1.87 1.93
C GLY A 43 -5.82 -1.05 3.13
N ASP A 44 -6.09 0.23 2.88
CA ASP A 44 -6.63 1.10 3.92
C ASP A 44 -7.87 0.44 4.55
N ARG A 45 -7.96 0.46 5.88
CA ARG A 45 -9.12 -0.14 6.54
C ARG A 45 -10.33 0.72 6.24
N GLU A 46 -11.43 0.09 5.82
CA GLU A 46 -12.71 0.78 5.78
C GLU A 46 -13.05 1.25 7.20
N PRO A 47 -13.38 2.54 7.40
CA PRO A 47 -13.69 3.06 8.71
C PRO A 47 -14.93 2.33 9.26
N GLN A 48 -14.78 1.71 10.42
CA GLN A 48 -15.81 0.91 11.03
C GLN A 48 -16.21 1.51 12.37
N VAL A 49 -17.51 1.68 12.59
CA VAL A 49 -18.06 2.17 13.86
C VAL A 49 -19.12 1.20 14.37
N SER A 50 -19.04 0.85 15.65
CA SER A 50 -20.11 0.15 16.35
C SER A 50 -20.95 1.14 17.13
N VAL A 51 -22.26 1.18 16.82
CA VAL A 51 -23.22 2.05 17.49
C VAL A 51 -24.31 1.21 18.13
N ILE A 52 -24.61 1.50 19.39
CA ILE A 52 -25.80 0.96 20.07
C ILE A 52 -26.86 2.05 20.11
N MET A 53 -28.06 1.70 19.65
CA MET A 53 -29.24 2.55 19.70
C MET A 53 -30.08 2.19 20.92
N ALA A 54 -30.42 3.18 21.73
CA ALA A 54 -31.48 3.10 22.72
C ALA A 54 -32.60 4.06 22.33
N HIS A 55 -33.85 3.62 22.50
CA HIS A 55 -35.03 4.43 22.20
C HIS A 55 -35.89 4.58 23.45
N SER A 56 -36.36 5.80 23.68
CA SER A 56 -37.43 6.17 24.61
C SER A 56 -38.57 6.81 23.82
N SER A 57 -39.73 7.04 24.44
CA SER A 57 -40.95 7.55 23.77
C SER A 57 -40.72 8.73 22.82
N ASP A 58 -39.84 9.67 23.20
CA ASP A 58 -39.57 10.91 22.47
C ASP A 58 -38.09 11.09 22.08
N SER A 59 -37.24 10.11 22.38
CA SER A 59 -35.79 10.28 22.17
C SER A 59 -35.09 9.01 21.68
N VAL A 60 -34.16 9.21 20.76
CA VAL A 60 -33.23 8.17 20.30
C VAL A 60 -31.84 8.58 20.76
N SER A 61 -31.21 7.71 21.54
CA SER A 61 -29.83 7.87 22.00
C SER A 61 -28.92 6.91 21.25
N LEU A 62 -27.86 7.43 20.65
CA LEU A 62 -26.84 6.65 19.93
C LEU A 62 -25.54 6.67 20.73
N TYR A 63 -25.01 5.49 21.05
CA TYR A 63 -23.77 5.34 21.81
C TYR A 63 -22.68 4.73 20.93
N HIS A 64 -21.58 5.46 20.76
CA HIS A 64 -20.37 4.94 20.11
C HIS A 64 -19.70 3.91 21.04
N LYS A 65 -19.62 2.66 20.62
CA LYS A 65 -19.14 1.53 21.43
C LYS A 65 -17.74 1.04 21.04
N GLY A 66 -17.19 1.56 19.94
CA GLY A 66 -15.84 1.25 19.48
C GLY A 66 -15.73 1.38 17.97
N GLY A 67 -14.51 1.25 17.47
CA GLY A 67 -14.16 1.51 16.09
C GLY A 67 -13.47 2.86 15.93
N ASP A 68 -13.67 3.50 14.79
CA ASP A 68 -13.04 4.76 14.44
C ASP A 68 -13.72 5.98 15.08
N TRP A 69 -12.95 7.04 15.30
CA TRP A 69 -13.48 8.29 15.83
C TRP A 69 -14.29 9.03 14.77
N ILE A 70 -15.47 9.52 15.15
CA ILE A 70 -16.37 10.30 14.30
C ILE A 70 -16.44 11.72 14.81
N GLN A 71 -16.28 12.69 13.91
CA GLN A 71 -16.48 14.08 14.22
C GLN A 71 -17.98 14.41 14.23
N VAL A 72 -18.48 14.91 15.36
CA VAL A 72 -19.92 15.19 15.54
C VAL A 72 -20.45 16.20 14.52
N SER A 73 -19.59 17.14 14.05
CA SER A 73 -19.98 18.13 13.04
C SER A 73 -20.28 17.55 11.66
N GLU A 74 -19.84 16.32 11.38
CA GLU A 74 -20.06 15.63 10.10
C GLU A 74 -21.23 14.63 10.16
N LEU A 75 -21.88 14.50 11.33
CA LEU A 75 -23.00 13.58 11.50
C LEU A 75 -24.27 14.14 10.83
N SER A 76 -24.86 13.36 9.93
CA SER A 76 -26.14 13.67 9.29
C SER A 76 -27.18 12.59 9.57
N VAL A 77 -28.35 13.00 10.06
CA VAL A 77 -29.48 12.11 10.34
C VAL A 77 -30.47 12.18 9.20
N ARG A 78 -30.67 11.06 8.50
CA ARG A 78 -31.65 10.95 7.41
C ARG A 78 -32.76 9.97 7.79
N ILE A 79 -33.95 10.50 7.97
CA ILE A 79 -35.16 9.70 8.24
C ILE A 79 -35.78 9.35 6.90
N ARG A 80 -35.99 8.05 6.63
CA ARG A 80 -36.77 7.57 5.49
C ARG A 80 -37.94 6.75 6.02
N ASN A 81 -39.15 7.08 5.59
CA ASN A 81 -40.30 6.22 5.82
C ASN A 81 -40.28 5.13 4.74
N GLN A 82 -40.10 3.88 5.15
CA GLN A 82 -40.15 2.74 4.23
C GLN A 82 -41.59 2.22 4.24
N THR A 83 -42.49 2.94 3.58
CA THR A 83 -43.80 2.37 3.23
C THR A 83 -43.56 1.41 2.07
N HIS A 84 -43.80 0.13 2.33
CA HIS A 84 -43.84 -0.95 1.36
C HIS A 84 -45.04 -0.68 0.42
N ASP A 85 -44.78 -0.41 -0.86
CA ASP A 85 -45.74 -0.70 -1.94
C ASP A 85 -45.40 -2.09 -2.50
#